data_AF-A0A2P4NLX1-F1
#
_entry.id   AF-A0A2P4NLX1-F1
#
_cell.length_a   1.000
_cell.length_b   1.000
_cell.length_c   1.000
_cell.angle_alpha   90.00
_cell.angle_beta   90.00
_cell.angle_gamma   90.00
#
_symmetry.space_group_name_H-M   'P 1'
#
loop_
_entity.id
_entity.type
_entity.pdbx_description
1 polymer ?
#
loop_
_entity_poly.entity_id
_entity_poly.type
_entity_poly.pdbx_seq_one_letter_code
_entity_poly.pdbx_strand_id
1 'polypeptide(L)'
;MKRDQSYFNRRTVLQTAAGLSLAGLAGCLNGSGETGDGTTTANDGSEAQGVLNRVAVEGTSLVVELGSEVEVDQVNLIQPNGELFGRREVAAGVRQVSFEIGTAYDPGEFRVLAVQGEDTVDETSLEIRPELEIVDVGLFRNNPDKPWDEVYGESKTDRRKDSEAFVSIRNSGTGPDAAISLRFLGDVPNPAENPRNEGIYEADEVVIPAGKTRDVYSNSLPFSAQTGDEGMGCSVDTDTGEFSVHVGTRVSGDEVSENFEVKYSGSETMIDCEVEISVI
;
A
#
# COMPACT_ATOMS: atom_id res chain seq x y z
N MET A 1 -25.71 35.71 41.01
CA MET A 1 -26.27 34.82 42.05
C MET A 1 -26.38 33.42 41.46
N LYS A 2 -25.84 32.45 42.21
CA LYS A 2 -26.07 30.99 42.24
C LYS A 2 -26.24 30.18 40.94
N ARG A 3 -25.31 29.23 40.83
CA ARG A 3 -25.31 27.98 40.05
C ARG A 3 -26.59 27.18 40.26
N ASP A 4 -27.00 26.43 39.24
CA ASP A 4 -27.60 25.10 39.44
C ASP A 4 -26.99 24.11 38.45
N GLN A 5 -26.15 23.23 38.99
CA GLN A 5 -25.68 22.01 38.37
C GLN A 5 -26.73 20.93 38.63
N SER A 6 -27.31 20.34 37.58
CA SER A 6 -28.14 19.15 37.73
C SER A 6 -27.31 17.90 37.47
N TYR A 7 -26.92 17.25 38.57
CA TYR A 7 -26.33 15.92 38.59
C TYR A 7 -27.42 14.88 38.30
N PHE A 8 -27.33 14.19 37.16
CA PHE A 8 -28.05 12.93 36.96
C PHE A 8 -27.08 11.77 37.11
N ASN A 9 -27.15 11.12 38.27
CA ASN A 9 -26.63 9.78 38.48
C ASN A 9 -27.77 8.94 39.05
N ARG A 10 -28.27 7.98 38.27
CA ARG A 10 -29.05 6.84 38.79
C ARG A 10 -28.69 5.58 38.01
N ARG A 11 -28.04 4.70 38.76
CA ARG A 11 -27.80 3.27 38.53
C ARG A 11 -29.03 2.56 37.96
N THR A 12 -28.81 1.73 36.95
CA THR A 12 -29.66 0.57 36.66
C THR A 12 -28.77 -0.67 36.63
N VAL A 13 -28.91 -1.49 37.67
CA VAL A 13 -28.33 -2.83 37.81
C VAL A 13 -29.53 -3.78 37.91
N LEU A 14 -29.53 -4.83 37.10
CA LEU A 14 -30.25 -6.11 37.26
C LEU A 14 -29.64 -7.03 36.17
N GLN A 15 -28.61 -7.84 36.45
CA GLN A 15 -28.65 -9.18 37.06
C GLN A 15 -29.81 -10.06 36.57
N THR A 16 -29.53 -11.01 35.67
CA THR A 16 -30.13 -12.35 35.69
C THR A 16 -29.13 -13.36 35.13
N ALA A 17 -28.86 -14.38 35.94
CA ALA A 17 -28.06 -15.55 35.62
C ALA A 17 -28.98 -16.76 35.42
N ALA A 18 -28.63 -17.68 34.52
CA ALA A 18 -28.74 -19.14 34.66
C ALA A 18 -28.65 -19.83 33.29
N GLY A 19 -27.91 -20.93 33.21
CA GLY A 19 -28.02 -21.89 32.10
C GLY A 19 -26.72 -22.60 31.72
N LEU A 20 -26.19 -23.44 32.61
CA LEU A 20 -25.19 -24.45 32.25
C LEU A 20 -25.87 -25.58 31.46
N SER A 21 -25.47 -25.78 30.21
CA SER A 21 -25.71 -27.02 29.47
C SER A 21 -24.43 -27.41 28.76
N LEU A 22 -23.74 -28.40 29.33
CA LEU A 22 -22.62 -29.13 28.72
C LEU A 22 -23.18 -29.99 27.59
N ALA A 23 -22.88 -29.63 26.34
CA ALA A 23 -23.00 -30.51 25.20
C ALA A 23 -21.62 -30.60 24.55
N GLY A 24 -20.96 -31.76 24.73
CA GLY A 24 -19.77 -32.11 23.97
C GLY A 24 -20.16 -32.46 22.55
N LEU A 25 -19.61 -31.73 21.59
CA LEU A 25 -19.57 -32.13 20.19
C LEU A 25 -18.10 -32.12 19.75
N ALA A 26 -17.55 -33.32 19.63
CA ALA A 26 -16.37 -33.55 18.81
C ALA A 26 -16.81 -33.48 17.34
N GLY A 27 -16.02 -32.78 16.53
CA GLY A 27 -16.26 -32.66 15.09
C GLY A 27 -15.25 -31.73 14.46
N CYS A 28 -14.08 -32.27 14.10
CA CYS A 28 -13.17 -31.65 13.15
C CYS A 28 -13.90 -31.41 11.83
N LEU A 29 -13.90 -30.19 11.31
CA LEU A 29 -13.70 -29.93 9.87
C LEU A 29 -13.45 -28.43 9.62
N ASN A 30 -12.25 -28.16 9.09
CA ASN A 30 -11.86 -27.12 8.14
C ASN A 30 -12.80 -25.93 7.89
N GLY A 31 -12.30 -24.71 8.17
CA GLY A 31 -12.96 -23.46 7.79
C GLY A 31 -12.07 -22.26 8.08
N SER A 32 -11.23 -21.93 7.10
CA SER A 32 -10.54 -20.67 6.82
C SER A 32 -10.98 -19.44 7.63
N GLY A 33 -10.08 -18.96 8.49
CA GLY A 33 -10.09 -17.60 9.01
C GLY A 33 -8.93 -16.84 8.38
N GLU A 34 -9.24 -15.86 7.54
CA GLU A 34 -8.31 -14.88 6.99
C GLU A 34 -7.70 -14.05 8.13
N THR A 35 -6.45 -14.35 8.45
CA THR A 35 -5.49 -13.41 9.03
C THR A 35 -4.55 -13.02 7.91
N GLY A 36 -4.49 -11.72 7.62
CA GLY A 36 -3.74 -11.12 6.51
C GLY A 36 -2.36 -11.73 6.34
N ASP A 37 -2.22 -12.45 5.23
CA ASP A 37 -0.99 -13.03 4.73
C ASP A 37 -0.08 -11.88 4.31
N GLY A 38 0.90 -11.55 5.14
CA GLY A 38 2.09 -10.87 4.62
C GLY A 38 2.79 -11.93 3.79
N THR A 39 3.04 -11.65 2.51
CA THR A 39 3.82 -12.52 1.63
C THR A 39 5.23 -12.70 2.20
N THR A 40 5.38 -13.63 3.14
CA THR A 40 6.66 -14.20 3.50
C THR A 40 6.93 -15.25 2.45
N THR A 41 7.78 -14.95 1.47
CA THR A 41 8.59 -16.00 0.87
C THR A 41 9.58 -16.43 1.96
N ALA A 42 9.08 -17.14 2.97
CA ALA A 42 9.93 -17.98 3.80
C ALA A 42 10.54 -19.00 2.83
N ASN A 43 11.84 -19.25 2.95
CA ASN A 43 12.49 -20.33 2.22
C ASN A 43 11.68 -21.63 2.42
N ASP A 44 10.84 -21.99 1.44
CA ASP A 44 10.08 -23.23 1.45
C ASP A 44 11.05 -24.35 1.11
N GLY A 45 11.69 -24.86 2.15
CA GLY A 45 12.66 -25.94 2.06
C GLY A 45 13.61 -25.94 3.23
N SER A 46 13.24 -26.67 4.29
CA SER A 46 13.99 -27.00 5.51
C SER A 46 13.78 -26.04 6.67
N GLU A 47 13.47 -26.59 7.85
CA GLU A 47 13.56 -25.90 9.13
C GLU A 47 14.89 -25.14 9.22
N ALA A 48 14.87 -23.80 9.14
CA ALA A 48 16.08 -22.99 9.17
C ALA A 48 16.68 -23.00 10.59
N GLN A 49 17.47 -24.04 10.88
CA GLN A 49 18.35 -24.18 12.04
C GLN A 49 19.77 -23.67 11.71
N GLY A 50 19.86 -22.61 10.90
CA GLY A 50 21.12 -22.02 10.40
C GLY A 50 21.57 -20.78 11.19
N VAL A 51 22.66 -20.14 10.77
CA VAL A 51 23.13 -18.88 11.38
C VAL A 51 22.21 -17.73 10.99
N LEU A 52 21.73 -17.75 9.74
CA LEU A 52 20.72 -16.84 9.20
C LEU A 52 19.34 -17.48 9.33
N ASN A 53 18.63 -17.20 10.43
CA ASN A 53 17.31 -17.79 10.72
C ASN A 53 16.23 -17.28 9.75
N ARG A 54 16.24 -15.98 9.45
CA ARG A 54 15.25 -15.34 8.57
C ARG A 54 15.89 -14.18 7.85
N VAL A 55 15.65 -14.08 6.55
CA VAL A 55 15.98 -12.92 5.73
C VAL A 55 14.70 -12.52 5.00
N ALA A 56 14.24 -11.28 5.23
CA ALA A 56 13.01 -10.79 4.65
C ALA A 56 13.08 -9.28 4.44
N VAL A 57 12.26 -8.77 3.52
CA VAL A 57 12.03 -7.34 3.36
C VAL A 57 10.84 -6.93 4.22
N GLU A 58 11.03 -5.93 5.07
CA GLU A 58 9.99 -5.33 5.91
C GLU A 58 9.94 -3.83 5.65
N GLY A 59 8.87 -3.35 5.04
CA GLY A 59 8.77 -1.96 4.60
C GLY A 59 9.80 -1.66 3.51
N THR A 60 10.79 -0.83 3.85
CA THR A 60 11.90 -0.43 2.97
C THR A 60 13.26 -0.97 3.42
N SER A 61 13.25 -1.94 4.32
CA SER A 61 14.47 -2.46 4.94
C SER A 61 14.55 -3.97 4.73
N LEU A 62 15.74 -4.47 4.40
CA LEU A 62 16.05 -5.89 4.49
C LEU A 62 16.45 -6.21 5.93
N VAL A 63 15.68 -7.10 6.56
CA VAL A 63 15.86 -7.54 7.94
C VAL A 63 16.45 -8.95 7.93
N VAL A 64 17.51 -9.13 8.72
CA VAL A 64 18.17 -10.41 8.94
C VAL A 64 18.05 -10.77 10.41
N GLU A 65 17.42 -11.90 10.71
CA GLU A 65 17.37 -12.49 12.05
C GLU A 65 18.43 -13.59 12.16
N LEU A 66 19.19 -13.57 13.26
CA LEU A 66 20.32 -14.46 13.51
C LEU A 66 19.95 -15.57 14.50
N GLY A 67 20.58 -16.74 14.32
CA GLY A 67 20.53 -17.88 15.23
C GLY A 67 21.04 -17.55 16.64
N SER A 68 20.48 -18.22 17.65
CA SER A 68 20.81 -17.95 19.06
C SER A 68 22.16 -18.51 19.53
N GLU A 69 22.80 -19.37 18.75
CA GLU A 69 23.94 -20.19 19.18
C GLU A 69 25.24 -19.94 18.39
N VAL A 70 25.28 -18.94 17.50
CA VAL A 70 26.43 -18.69 16.64
C VAL A 70 26.96 -17.28 16.81
N GLU A 71 28.27 -17.18 17.04
CA GLU A 71 29.00 -15.90 17.06
C GLU A 71 29.25 -15.45 15.62
N VAL A 72 28.48 -14.45 15.19
CA VAL A 72 28.69 -13.73 13.94
C VAL A 72 29.31 -12.40 14.29
N ASP A 73 30.40 -12.03 13.62
CA ASP A 73 31.01 -10.71 13.80
C ASP A 73 30.32 -9.67 12.93
N GLN A 74 29.82 -10.10 11.76
CA GLN A 74 29.35 -9.20 10.73
C GLN A 74 28.38 -9.87 9.74
N VAL A 75 27.43 -9.10 9.23
CA VAL A 75 26.60 -9.46 8.08
C VAL A 75 26.92 -8.53 6.91
N ASN A 76 27.17 -9.11 5.73
CA ASN A 76 27.31 -8.38 4.47
C ASN A 76 26.07 -8.60 3.61
N LEU A 77 25.59 -7.53 2.98
CA LEU A 77 24.58 -7.58 1.95
C LEU A 77 25.23 -7.27 0.60
N ILE A 78 25.12 -8.19 -0.34
CA ILE A 78 25.64 -8.07 -1.70
C ILE A 78 24.45 -7.86 -2.64
N GLN A 79 24.53 -6.83 -3.49
CA GLN A 79 23.47 -6.49 -4.44
C GLN A 79 23.57 -7.35 -5.72
N PRO A 80 22.56 -7.34 -6.60
CA PRO A 80 22.50 -8.26 -7.75
C PRO A 80 23.69 -8.16 -8.71
N ASN A 81 24.35 -7.01 -8.79
CA ASN A 81 25.55 -6.82 -9.62
C ASN A 81 26.84 -7.45 -9.02
N GLY A 82 26.75 -8.02 -7.81
CA GLY A 82 27.87 -8.65 -7.09
C GLY A 82 28.68 -7.71 -6.19
N GLU A 83 28.36 -6.42 -6.15
CA GLU A 83 29.01 -5.44 -5.26
C GLU A 83 28.42 -5.47 -3.85
N LEU A 84 29.22 -5.03 -2.88
CA LEU A 84 28.77 -4.87 -1.50
C LEU A 84 27.78 -3.70 -1.40
N PHE A 85 26.51 -4.00 -1.15
CA PHE A 85 25.50 -3.00 -0.81
C PHE A 85 25.81 -2.34 0.54
N GLY A 86 26.13 -3.17 1.53
CA GLY A 86 26.38 -2.69 2.88
C GLY A 86 26.86 -3.76 3.83
N ARG A 87 27.27 -3.29 5.01
CA ARG A 87 27.82 -4.10 6.10
C ARG A 87 27.21 -3.70 7.44
N ARG A 88 26.98 -4.68 8.30
CA ARG A 88 26.55 -4.49 9.70
C ARG A 88 27.41 -5.33 10.63
N GLU A 89 28.07 -4.69 11.57
CA GLU A 89 28.71 -5.39 12.69
C GLU A 89 27.64 -5.94 13.62
N VAL A 90 27.86 -7.15 14.14
CA VAL A 90 26.95 -7.82 15.05
C VAL A 90 27.59 -7.81 16.44
N ALA A 91 27.07 -6.95 17.31
CA ALA A 91 27.53 -6.93 18.70
C ALA A 91 27.02 -8.17 19.46
N ALA A 92 27.72 -8.54 20.53
CA ALA A 92 27.32 -9.66 21.39
C ALA A 92 25.87 -9.51 21.88
N GLY A 93 25.06 -10.54 21.65
CA GLY A 93 23.64 -10.58 22.04
C GLY A 93 22.68 -9.93 21.05
N VAL A 94 23.15 -9.31 19.96
CA VAL A 94 22.31 -8.85 18.85
C VAL A 94 21.79 -10.06 18.08
N ARG A 95 20.49 -10.06 17.79
CA ARG A 95 19.81 -11.13 17.04
C ARG A 95 19.17 -10.68 15.75
N GLN A 96 19.26 -9.39 15.45
CA GLN A 96 18.64 -8.81 14.28
C GLN A 96 19.49 -7.65 13.79
N VAL A 97 19.72 -7.61 12.48
CA VAL A 97 20.32 -6.47 11.79
C VAL A 97 19.45 -6.06 10.61
N SER A 98 19.49 -4.79 10.24
CA SER A 98 18.75 -4.26 9.11
C SER A 98 19.61 -3.43 8.16
N PHE A 99 19.25 -3.50 6.88
CA PHE A 99 19.79 -2.70 5.80
C PHE A 99 18.66 -1.87 5.20
N GLU A 100 18.78 -0.54 5.23
CA GLU A 100 17.84 0.33 4.52
C GLU A 100 18.11 0.24 3.02
N ILE A 101 17.22 -0.44 2.29
CA ILE A 101 17.30 -0.56 0.84
C ILE A 101 16.51 0.54 0.13
N GLY A 102 15.52 1.14 0.82
CA GLY A 102 14.72 2.22 0.29
C GLY A 102 13.91 1.77 -0.94
N THR A 103 13.75 2.70 -1.88
CA THR A 103 13.16 2.45 -3.21
C THR A 103 14.14 2.89 -4.32
N ALA A 104 15.44 2.82 -4.04
CA ALA A 104 16.51 3.21 -4.96
C ALA A 104 17.58 2.12 -4.98
N TYR A 105 17.15 0.90 -5.30
CA TYR A 105 17.99 -0.29 -5.36
C TYR A 105 17.80 -0.95 -6.72
N ASP A 106 18.80 -1.73 -7.14
CA ASP A 106 18.71 -2.54 -8.35
C ASP A 106 17.90 -3.81 -8.06
N PRO A 107 16.76 -4.06 -8.74
CA PRO A 107 15.94 -5.24 -8.49
C PRO A 107 16.63 -6.52 -8.97
N GLY A 108 16.57 -7.58 -8.15
CA GLY A 108 17.18 -8.88 -8.47
C GLY A 108 17.53 -9.70 -7.23
N GLU A 109 18.44 -10.65 -7.39
CA GLU A 109 18.89 -11.52 -6.29
C GLU A 109 19.92 -10.81 -5.41
N PHE A 110 19.58 -10.58 -4.15
CA PHE A 110 20.51 -10.12 -3.12
C PHE A 110 21.07 -11.32 -2.36
N ARG A 111 22.35 -11.27 -2.02
CA ARG A 111 23.03 -12.31 -1.20
C ARG A 111 23.36 -11.76 0.17
N VAL A 112 23.00 -12.49 1.21
CA VAL A 112 23.29 -12.18 2.61
C VAL A 112 24.35 -13.15 3.11
N LEU A 113 25.48 -12.62 3.58
CA LEU A 113 26.61 -13.41 4.07
C LEU A 113 26.81 -13.13 5.56
N ALA A 114 26.73 -14.17 6.39
CA ALA A 114 27.19 -14.11 7.78
C ALA A 114 28.69 -14.41 7.84
N VAL A 115 29.47 -13.54 8.48
CA VAL A 115 30.93 -13.60 8.52
C VAL A 115 31.41 -13.67 9.97
N GLN A 116 32.37 -14.57 10.22
CA GLN A 116 33.12 -14.69 11.48
C GLN A 116 34.62 -14.63 11.15
N GLY A 117 35.32 -13.63 11.69
CA GLY A 117 36.69 -13.32 11.30
C GLY A 117 36.82 -13.02 9.81
N GLU A 118 37.51 -13.90 9.07
CA GLU A 118 37.71 -13.80 7.62
C GLU A 118 36.83 -14.80 6.84
N ASP A 119 36.09 -15.66 7.53
CA ASP A 119 35.34 -16.77 6.92
C ASP A 119 33.84 -16.46 6.85
N THR A 120 33.22 -16.78 5.70
CA THR A 120 31.76 -16.82 5.57
C THR A 120 31.24 -18.11 6.23
N VAL A 121 30.47 -17.97 7.30
CA VAL A 121 29.93 -19.10 8.07
C VAL A 121 28.54 -19.52 7.62
N ASP A 122 27.81 -18.63 6.95
CA ASP A 122 26.50 -18.92 6.37
C ASP A 122 26.17 -17.94 5.24
N GLU A 123 25.33 -18.37 4.31
CA GLU A 123 24.92 -17.60 3.15
C GLU A 123 23.48 -17.94 2.74
N THR A 124 22.70 -16.91 2.42
CA THR A 124 21.39 -17.10 1.78
C THR A 124 21.15 -16.02 0.74
N SER A 125 20.24 -16.29 -0.18
CA SER A 125 19.83 -15.37 -1.25
C SER A 125 18.35 -15.04 -1.12
N LEU A 126 17.99 -13.81 -1.51
CA LEU A 126 16.60 -13.35 -1.58
C LEU A 126 16.42 -12.54 -2.87
N GLU A 127 15.45 -12.92 -3.70
CA GLU A 127 15.03 -12.06 -4.82
C GLU A 127 14.21 -10.89 -4.28
N ILE A 128 14.64 -9.67 -4.59
CA ILE A 128 13.97 -8.42 -4.23
C ILE A 128 13.59 -7.70 -5.52
N ARG A 129 12.31 -7.80 -5.90
CA ARG A 129 11.75 -7.11 -7.06
C ARG A 129 10.30 -6.71 -6.77
N PRO A 130 9.89 -5.48 -7.07
CA PRO A 130 8.48 -5.10 -6.99
C PRO A 130 7.69 -5.67 -8.18
N GLU A 131 6.39 -5.82 -7.98
CA GLU A 131 5.46 -6.17 -9.07
C GLU A 131 4.16 -5.41 -8.83
N LEU A 132 3.98 -4.34 -9.58
CA LEU A 132 2.94 -3.35 -9.35
C LEU A 132 1.77 -3.49 -10.34
N GLU A 133 0.56 -3.35 -9.81
CA GLU A 133 -0.68 -3.39 -10.57
C GLU A 133 -1.65 -2.34 -10.03
N ILE A 134 -2.33 -1.62 -10.92
CA ILE A 134 -3.45 -0.75 -10.55
C ILE A 134 -4.67 -1.64 -10.36
N VAL A 135 -5.22 -1.69 -9.14
CA VAL A 135 -6.31 -2.60 -8.80
C VAL A 135 -7.65 -1.90 -8.59
N ASP A 136 -7.63 -0.58 -8.42
CA ASP A 136 -8.85 0.21 -8.22
C ASP A 136 -8.59 1.68 -8.53
N VAL A 137 -9.65 2.39 -8.91
CA VAL A 137 -9.66 3.84 -9.09
C VAL A 137 -10.99 4.37 -8.60
N GLY A 138 -10.96 5.49 -7.91
CA GLY A 138 -12.18 6.07 -7.38
C GLY A 138 -12.06 7.51 -7.01
N LEU A 139 -13.20 8.07 -6.64
CA LEU A 139 -13.36 9.44 -6.16
C LEU A 139 -14.16 9.47 -4.87
N PHE A 140 -14.08 10.59 -4.15
CA PHE A 140 -14.73 10.80 -2.85
C PHE A 140 -16.20 10.35 -2.83
N ARG A 141 -17.00 10.81 -3.81
CA ARG A 141 -18.45 10.57 -3.84
C ARG A 141 -18.83 9.09 -3.89
N ASN A 142 -17.96 8.27 -4.45
CA ASN A 142 -18.18 6.84 -4.61
C ASN A 142 -17.48 6.02 -3.52
N ASN A 143 -16.50 6.62 -2.84
CA ASN A 143 -15.67 5.98 -1.83
C ASN A 143 -15.52 6.88 -0.58
N PRO A 144 -16.62 7.29 0.07
CA PRO A 144 -16.57 8.29 1.15
C PRO A 144 -15.82 7.80 2.40
N ASP A 145 -15.65 6.48 2.54
CA ASP A 145 -15.01 5.85 3.70
C ASP A 145 -13.47 5.91 3.69
N LYS A 146 -12.85 6.38 2.59
CA LYS A 146 -11.39 6.60 2.55
C LYS A 146 -10.99 7.79 3.43
N PRO A 147 -9.71 7.88 3.88
CA PRO A 147 -9.24 8.92 4.80
C PRO A 147 -9.03 10.29 4.14
N TRP A 148 -10.01 10.78 3.38
CA TRP A 148 -9.93 12.03 2.60
C TRP A 148 -9.57 13.25 3.46
N ASP A 149 -10.14 13.37 4.65
CA ASP A 149 -9.85 14.47 5.59
C ASP A 149 -8.42 14.44 6.13
N GLU A 150 -7.83 13.26 6.28
CA GLU A 150 -6.43 13.11 6.72
C GLU A 150 -5.46 13.48 5.59
N VAL A 151 -5.87 13.23 4.34
CA VAL A 151 -5.06 13.49 3.15
C VAL A 151 -5.19 14.94 2.70
N TYR A 152 -6.40 15.38 2.35
CA TYR A 152 -6.67 16.71 1.76
C TYR A 152 -7.03 17.79 2.79
N GLY A 153 -7.21 17.40 4.06
CA GLY A 153 -7.64 18.28 5.13
C GLY A 153 -9.17 18.50 5.17
N GLU A 154 -9.64 19.00 6.32
CA GLU A 154 -11.05 19.33 6.49
C GLU A 154 -11.47 20.50 5.57
N SER A 155 -12.24 20.19 4.53
CA SER A 155 -12.97 21.20 3.77
C SER A 155 -14.31 21.51 4.43
N LYS A 156 -14.61 22.80 4.67
CA LYS A 156 -15.95 23.25 5.10
C LYS A 156 -17.02 23.13 4.01
N THR A 157 -16.63 22.86 2.76
CA THR A 157 -17.54 22.68 1.62
C THR A 157 -17.12 21.49 0.77
N ASP A 158 -17.96 20.45 0.70
CA ASP A 158 -17.69 19.19 -0.01
C ASP A 158 -17.32 19.33 -1.49
N ARG A 159 -17.68 20.45 -2.12
CA ARG A 159 -17.59 20.63 -3.58
C ARG A 159 -16.21 20.40 -4.21
N ARG A 160 -15.12 20.53 -3.45
CA ARG A 160 -13.78 20.20 -3.94
C ARG A 160 -13.44 18.73 -3.71
N LYS A 161 -13.84 18.19 -2.56
CA LYS A 161 -13.70 16.78 -2.22
C LYS A 161 -14.40 15.89 -3.22
N ASP A 162 -15.55 16.34 -3.70
CA ASP A 162 -16.34 15.67 -4.73
C ASP A 162 -15.59 15.31 -6.02
N SER A 163 -14.47 15.98 -6.31
CA SER A 163 -13.60 15.72 -7.46
C SER A 163 -12.23 15.15 -7.10
N GLU A 164 -11.96 14.90 -5.81
CA GLU A 164 -10.73 14.25 -5.35
C GLU A 164 -10.77 12.77 -5.71
N ALA A 165 -9.65 12.28 -6.25
CA ALA A 165 -9.52 10.94 -6.79
C ALA A 165 -8.32 10.23 -6.17
N PHE A 166 -8.44 8.91 -6.07
CA PHE A 166 -7.35 8.02 -5.65
C PHE A 166 -7.19 6.88 -6.65
N VAL A 167 -6.00 6.27 -6.64
CA VAL A 167 -5.68 5.04 -7.35
C VAL A 167 -5.13 4.05 -6.33
N SER A 168 -5.71 2.86 -6.25
CA SER A 168 -5.14 1.77 -5.45
C SER A 168 -4.11 1.01 -6.28
N ILE A 169 -2.91 0.89 -5.75
CA ILE A 169 -1.82 0.14 -6.38
C ILE A 169 -1.43 -1.01 -5.46
N ARG A 170 -1.45 -2.23 -5.99
CA ARG A 170 -1.01 -3.43 -5.30
C ARG A 170 0.43 -3.77 -5.71
N ASN A 171 1.27 -4.08 -4.74
CA ASN A 171 2.58 -4.67 -4.96
C ASN A 171 2.55 -6.15 -4.58
N SER A 172 2.48 -7.06 -5.58
CA SER A 172 2.59 -8.51 -5.36
C SER A 172 4.03 -9.01 -5.29
N GLY A 173 5.01 -8.14 -5.57
CA GLY A 173 6.42 -8.46 -5.54
C GLY A 173 6.99 -8.58 -4.12
N THR A 174 8.27 -8.96 -4.07
CA THR A 174 9.04 -9.17 -2.85
C THR A 174 9.82 -7.94 -2.40
N GLY A 175 9.94 -6.93 -3.26
CA GLY A 175 10.63 -5.67 -2.99
C GLY A 175 9.69 -4.46 -2.99
N PRO A 176 10.02 -3.38 -2.25
CA PRO A 176 9.22 -2.16 -2.23
C PRO A 176 9.46 -1.34 -3.52
N ASP A 177 8.46 -0.58 -3.94
CA ASP A 177 8.62 0.46 -4.95
C ASP A 177 8.05 1.78 -4.43
N ALA A 178 8.15 2.85 -5.21
CA ALA A 178 7.46 4.10 -4.99
C ALA A 178 6.76 4.56 -6.28
N ALA A 179 5.50 4.97 -6.15
CA ALA A 179 4.84 5.76 -7.18
C ALA A 179 5.41 7.18 -7.14
N ILE A 180 5.85 7.69 -8.30
CA ILE A 180 6.49 9.00 -8.44
C ILE A 180 5.74 9.92 -9.42
N SER A 181 4.77 9.39 -10.16
CA SER A 181 3.83 10.19 -10.95
C SER A 181 2.49 9.48 -11.07
N LEU A 182 1.43 10.26 -11.28
CA LEU A 182 0.06 9.79 -11.46
C LEU A 182 -0.64 10.65 -12.52
N ARG A 183 -1.11 10.03 -13.60
CA ARG A 183 -1.82 10.70 -14.70
C ARG A 183 -3.13 10.00 -15.03
N PHE A 184 -4.08 10.79 -15.48
CA PHE A 184 -5.39 10.36 -15.98
C PHE A 184 -5.54 10.95 -17.39
N LEU A 185 -5.74 10.09 -18.38
CA LEU A 185 -5.83 10.45 -19.79
C LEU A 185 -7.09 9.84 -20.42
N GLY A 186 -7.59 10.41 -21.51
CA GLY A 186 -8.81 9.96 -22.17
C GLY A 186 -10.06 10.69 -21.66
N ASP A 187 -11.17 9.97 -21.57
CA ASP A 187 -12.52 10.52 -21.34
C ASP A 187 -12.78 10.90 -19.86
N VAL A 188 -11.82 11.55 -19.21
CA VAL A 188 -12.02 12.27 -17.95
C VAL A 188 -12.37 13.74 -18.23
N PRO A 189 -13.12 14.43 -17.36
CA PRO A 189 -13.48 15.84 -17.56
C PRO A 189 -12.29 16.80 -17.61
N ASN A 190 -11.24 16.51 -16.85
CA ASN A 190 -10.05 17.36 -16.74
C ASN A 190 -8.79 16.50 -16.93
N PRO A 191 -8.49 16.05 -18.16
CA PRO A 191 -7.29 15.26 -18.43
C PRO A 191 -6.05 16.15 -18.24
N ALA A 192 -4.99 15.56 -17.69
CA ALA A 192 -3.75 16.29 -17.43
C ALA A 192 -2.54 15.44 -17.81
N GLU A 193 -1.95 15.73 -18.98
CA GLU A 193 -0.71 15.07 -19.42
C GLU A 193 0.48 15.42 -18.54
N ASN A 194 0.57 16.68 -18.09
CA ASN A 194 1.67 17.20 -17.28
C ASN A 194 1.13 17.85 -16.00
N PRO A 195 0.59 17.04 -15.06
CA PRO A 195 0.02 17.55 -13.83
C PRO A 195 1.09 18.17 -12.93
N ARG A 196 0.67 19.10 -12.06
CA ARG A 196 1.58 19.67 -11.05
C ARG A 196 2.02 18.60 -10.05
N ASN A 197 3.27 18.68 -9.62
CA ASN A 197 3.90 17.70 -8.70
C ASN A 197 3.73 16.26 -9.21
N GLU A 198 3.88 16.07 -10.53
CA GLU A 198 3.72 14.77 -11.19
C GLU A 198 2.34 14.12 -10.95
N GLY A 199 1.35 14.89 -10.48
CA GLY A 199 -0.03 14.45 -10.25
C GLY A 199 -0.28 13.76 -8.92
N ILE A 200 0.73 13.60 -8.07
CA ILE A 200 0.58 13.07 -6.71
C ILE A 200 0.30 14.23 -5.73
N TYR A 201 -0.69 14.05 -4.86
CA TYR A 201 -1.08 15.07 -3.89
C TYR A 201 -0.05 15.21 -2.76
N GLU A 202 0.48 16.44 -2.62
CA GLU A 202 1.41 16.89 -1.55
C GLU A 202 2.57 15.94 -1.20
N ALA A 203 2.96 15.06 -2.13
CA ALA A 203 4.05 14.13 -1.95
C ALA A 203 4.86 14.02 -3.25
N ASP A 204 6.18 13.95 -3.13
CA ASP A 204 7.08 13.67 -4.26
C ASP A 204 7.03 12.18 -4.66
N GLU A 205 6.63 11.32 -3.71
CA GLU A 205 6.52 9.89 -3.89
C GLU A 205 5.57 9.25 -2.87
N VAL A 206 5.03 8.08 -3.23
CA VAL A 206 4.29 7.21 -2.31
C VAL A 206 4.92 5.83 -2.31
N VAL A 207 5.50 5.43 -1.18
CA VAL A 207 6.11 4.09 -1.03
C VAL A 207 5.03 3.02 -0.97
N ILE A 208 5.22 1.97 -1.77
CA ILE A 208 4.36 0.79 -1.89
C ILE A 208 5.17 -0.44 -1.44
N PRO A 209 5.06 -0.83 -0.15
CA PRO A 209 5.80 -1.98 0.36
C PRO A 209 5.42 -3.28 -0.34
N ALA A 210 6.34 -4.25 -0.34
CA ALA A 210 6.10 -5.61 -0.81
C ALA A 210 4.85 -6.24 -0.14
N GLY A 211 4.02 -6.92 -0.93
CA GLY A 211 2.80 -7.57 -0.47
C GLY A 211 1.73 -6.63 0.09
N LYS A 212 1.77 -5.33 -0.23
CA LYS A 212 0.80 -4.33 0.24
C LYS A 212 0.11 -3.60 -0.90
N THR A 213 -1.10 -3.12 -0.61
CA THR A 213 -1.82 -2.16 -1.43
C THR A 213 -1.74 -0.77 -0.79
N ARG A 214 -1.56 0.25 -1.62
CA ARG A 214 -1.53 1.66 -1.22
C ARG A 214 -2.40 2.50 -2.14
N ASP A 215 -3.09 3.46 -1.53
CA ASP A 215 -3.81 4.49 -2.26
C ASP A 215 -2.85 5.64 -2.57
N VAL A 216 -2.80 6.04 -3.84
CA VAL A 216 -2.11 7.24 -4.31
C VAL A 216 -3.17 8.28 -4.65
N TYR A 217 -3.09 9.42 -4.00
CA TYR A 217 -4.09 10.49 -4.12
C TYR A 217 -3.68 11.50 -5.18
N SER A 218 -4.65 11.92 -5.99
CA SER A 218 -4.44 12.79 -7.14
C SER A 218 -4.39 14.26 -6.75
N ASN A 219 -3.44 14.99 -7.36
CA ASN A 219 -3.37 16.45 -7.32
C ASN A 219 -4.01 17.12 -8.56
N SER A 220 -4.37 16.34 -9.58
CA SER A 220 -4.84 16.87 -10.88
C SER A 220 -6.35 17.10 -10.95
N LEU A 221 -7.13 16.56 -10.01
CA LEU A 221 -8.60 16.63 -9.98
C LEU A 221 -9.22 16.24 -11.33
N PRO A 222 -9.03 14.99 -11.78
CA PRO A 222 -9.42 14.56 -13.13
C PRO A 222 -10.94 14.59 -13.37
N PHE A 223 -11.73 14.44 -12.30
CA PHE A 223 -13.21 14.46 -12.34
C PHE A 223 -13.79 15.80 -11.87
N SER A 224 -13.02 16.89 -11.99
CA SER A 224 -13.52 18.24 -11.74
C SER A 224 -14.29 18.80 -12.94
N ALA A 225 -14.61 20.09 -12.93
CA ALA A 225 -15.32 20.70 -14.06
C ALA A 225 -14.54 20.49 -15.37
N GLN A 226 -15.29 20.18 -16.44
CA GLN A 226 -14.73 19.96 -17.76
C GLN A 226 -13.83 21.12 -18.16
N THR A 227 -12.59 20.80 -18.55
CA THR A 227 -11.60 21.79 -18.97
C THR A 227 -11.23 21.58 -20.43
N GLY A 228 -11.45 22.60 -21.26
CA GLY A 228 -11.19 22.52 -22.70
C GLY A 228 -12.22 21.68 -23.47
N ASP A 229 -11.96 21.46 -24.76
CA ASP A 229 -12.83 20.69 -25.65
C ASP A 229 -12.51 19.17 -25.63
N GLU A 230 -11.44 18.77 -24.94
CA GLU A 230 -10.91 17.39 -24.91
C GLU A 230 -11.47 16.55 -23.76
N GLY A 231 -11.94 17.18 -22.68
CA GLY A 231 -12.52 16.45 -21.54
C GLY A 231 -13.95 15.99 -21.82
N MET A 232 -14.36 14.86 -21.25
CA MET A 232 -15.75 14.40 -21.32
C MET A 232 -16.61 15.09 -20.24
N GLY A 233 -17.73 15.68 -20.65
CA GLY A 233 -18.69 16.30 -19.74
C GLY A 233 -19.71 15.32 -19.17
N CYS A 234 -20.57 15.80 -18.26
CA CYS A 234 -21.70 15.01 -17.77
C CYS A 234 -22.96 15.30 -18.60
N SER A 235 -23.81 14.28 -18.75
CA SER A 235 -25.12 14.41 -19.38
C SER A 235 -26.24 13.83 -18.51
N VAL A 236 -27.48 14.23 -18.80
CA VAL A 236 -28.66 13.66 -18.14
C VAL A 236 -28.92 12.23 -18.61
N ASP A 237 -28.65 11.94 -19.88
CA ASP A 237 -29.05 10.69 -20.56
C ASP A 237 -27.96 9.58 -20.52
N THR A 238 -26.91 9.77 -19.71
CA THR A 238 -25.71 8.93 -19.60
C THR A 238 -24.79 9.02 -20.81
N ASP A 239 -23.58 9.50 -20.56
CA ASP A 239 -22.44 9.41 -21.50
C ASP A 239 -21.50 8.31 -21.01
N THR A 240 -20.89 7.58 -21.94
CA THR A 240 -19.91 6.52 -21.64
C THR A 240 -18.62 6.83 -22.38
N GLY A 241 -17.50 6.64 -21.71
CA GLY A 241 -16.16 6.83 -22.26
C GLY A 241 -15.17 5.85 -21.69
N GLU A 242 -13.93 5.97 -22.16
CA GLU A 242 -12.80 5.18 -21.69
C GLU A 242 -11.67 6.12 -21.27
N PHE A 243 -11.03 5.82 -20.14
CA PHE A 243 -9.87 6.56 -19.69
C PHE A 243 -8.79 5.60 -19.18
N SER A 244 -7.55 6.06 -19.20
CA SER A 244 -6.40 5.31 -18.71
C SER A 244 -5.77 6.02 -17.51
N VAL A 245 -5.36 5.21 -16.53
CA VAL A 245 -4.54 5.65 -15.41
C VAL A 245 -3.11 5.23 -15.67
N HIS A 246 -2.17 6.13 -15.48
CA HIS A 246 -0.74 5.89 -15.67
C HIS A 246 0.02 6.26 -14.40
N VAL A 247 0.80 5.32 -13.87
CA VAL A 247 1.63 5.50 -12.68
C VAL A 247 3.08 5.25 -13.04
N GLY A 248 3.91 6.30 -12.95
CA GLY A 248 5.36 6.14 -13.03
C GLY A 248 5.92 5.60 -11.72
N THR A 249 6.82 4.63 -11.82
CA THR A 249 7.41 3.92 -10.68
C THR A 249 8.92 4.16 -10.62
N ARG A 250 9.52 4.01 -9.43
CA ARG A 250 10.96 4.31 -9.27
C ARG A 250 11.86 3.11 -9.52
N VAL A 251 11.59 1.98 -8.86
CA VAL A 251 12.47 0.80 -8.88
C VAL A 251 12.29 0.02 -10.16
N SER A 252 11.03 -0.20 -10.57
CA SER A 252 10.76 -0.88 -11.83
C SER A 252 11.27 -0.04 -13.02
N GLY A 253 11.32 1.29 -12.87
CA GLY A 253 11.72 2.24 -13.91
C GLY A 253 10.70 2.36 -15.05
N ASP A 254 9.61 1.61 -14.95
CA ASP A 254 8.54 1.49 -15.92
C ASP A 254 7.30 2.26 -15.44
N GLU A 255 6.38 2.47 -16.37
CA GLU A 255 5.04 2.96 -16.10
C GLU A 255 4.07 1.77 -16.00
N VAL A 256 3.28 1.74 -14.94
CA VAL A 256 2.13 0.85 -14.82
C VAL A 256 0.91 1.59 -15.31
N SER A 257 0.10 0.98 -16.18
CA SER A 257 -1.10 1.59 -16.71
C SER A 257 -2.26 0.61 -16.76
N GLU A 258 -3.47 1.12 -16.53
CA GLU A 258 -4.70 0.33 -16.61
C GLU A 258 -5.83 1.16 -17.24
N ASN A 259 -6.71 0.50 -17.99
CA ASN A 259 -7.83 1.15 -18.68
C ASN A 259 -9.15 0.90 -17.95
N PHE A 260 -10.00 1.93 -17.96
CA PHE A 260 -11.28 1.92 -17.26
C PHE A 260 -12.38 2.46 -18.17
N GLU A 261 -13.54 1.82 -18.11
CA GLU A 261 -14.79 2.37 -18.60
C GLU A 261 -15.33 3.35 -17.56
N VAL A 262 -15.85 4.48 -18.03
CA VAL A 262 -16.48 5.49 -17.18
C VAL A 262 -17.85 5.88 -17.72
N LYS A 263 -18.80 6.07 -16.81
CA LYS A 263 -20.15 6.58 -17.11
C LYS A 263 -20.43 7.85 -16.35
N TYR A 264 -20.97 8.84 -17.05
CA TYR A 264 -21.37 10.13 -16.50
C TYR A 264 -22.86 10.32 -16.71
N SER A 265 -23.63 10.45 -15.63
CA SER A 265 -25.09 10.55 -15.72
C SER A 265 -25.72 11.47 -14.67
N GLY A 266 -27.03 11.69 -14.78
CA GLY A 266 -27.83 12.34 -13.75
C GLY A 266 -27.79 13.87 -13.71
N SER A 267 -26.85 14.52 -14.40
CA SER A 267 -26.74 15.99 -14.43
C SER A 267 -26.01 16.51 -15.67
N GLU A 268 -26.26 17.77 -16.05
CA GLU A 268 -25.43 18.49 -17.02
C GLU A 268 -24.17 19.10 -16.36
N THR A 269 -24.06 19.02 -15.03
CA THR A 269 -22.97 19.61 -14.26
C THR A 269 -22.17 18.54 -13.53
N MET A 270 -20.83 18.61 -13.62
CA MET A 270 -19.93 17.62 -12.99
C MET A 270 -20.14 17.47 -11.48
N ILE A 271 -20.55 18.55 -10.80
CA ILE A 271 -20.74 18.54 -9.35
C ILE A 271 -21.90 17.66 -8.89
N ASP A 272 -22.96 17.56 -9.69
CA ASP A 272 -24.13 16.73 -9.39
C ASP A 272 -24.11 15.43 -10.23
N CYS A 273 -23.06 15.23 -11.04
CA CYS A 273 -22.92 14.09 -11.94
C CYS A 273 -22.72 12.79 -11.16
N GLU A 274 -23.45 11.75 -11.49
CA GLU A 274 -23.14 10.39 -11.05
C GLU A 274 -22.03 9.84 -11.96
N VAL A 275 -20.90 9.49 -11.35
CA VAL A 275 -19.74 8.91 -12.04
C VAL A 275 -19.67 7.44 -11.66
N GLU A 276 -19.67 6.53 -12.62
CA GLU A 276 -19.42 5.10 -12.37
C GLU A 276 -18.15 4.70 -13.11
N ILE A 277 -17.26 3.96 -12.44
CA ILE A 277 -16.00 3.51 -13.02
C ILE A 277 -15.91 1.99 -12.89
N SER A 278 -15.50 1.32 -13.97
CA SER A 278 -15.28 -0.12 -14.00
C SER A 278 -14.04 -0.48 -14.82
N VAL A 279 -13.34 -1.54 -14.42
CA VAL A 279 -12.24 -2.11 -15.20
C VAL A 279 -12.77 -2.68 -16.52
N ILE A 280 -11.98 -2.55 -17.59
CA ILE A 280 -12.27 -3.10 -18.93
C ILE A 280 -11.83 -4.56 -19.04
#